data_AF-A0A2A2VIY7-F1
#
_entry.id   AF-A0A2A2VIY7-F1
#
_cell.length_a   1.000
_cell.length_b   1.000
_cell.length_c   1.000
_cell.angle_alpha   90.00
_cell.angle_beta   90.00
_cell.angle_gamma   90.00
#
_symmetry.space_group_name_H-M   'P 1'
#
loop_
_entity.id
_entity.type
_entity.pdbx_description
1 polymer ?
#
loop_
_entity_poly.entity_id
_entity_poly.type
_entity_poly.pdbx_seq_one_letter_code
_entity_poly.pdbx_strand_id
1 'polypeptide(L)' 'MAKSRWTEILRCPKCPRTGYAELCEIGPFRNRIVRVSEDFEIRTDERGNDFQCKFCKLPALP' A
#
# COMPACT_ATOMS: atom_id res chain seq x y z
N MET A 1 -11.91 21.12 -2.65
CA MET A 1 -10.53 20.65 -2.46
C MET A 1 -10.36 19.35 -3.23
N ALA A 2 -9.48 19.33 -4.23
CA ALA A 2 -9.16 18.10 -4.95
C ALA A 2 -8.53 17.14 -3.95
N LYS A 3 -9.19 16.01 -3.66
CA LYS A 3 -8.57 14.95 -2.86
C LYS A 3 -7.39 14.43 -3.66
N SER A 4 -6.17 14.67 -3.18
CA SER A 4 -4.95 14.19 -3.84
C SER A 4 -5.04 12.66 -3.90
N ARG A 5 -5.16 12.13 -5.12
CA ARG A 5 -5.08 10.70 -5.39
C ARG A 5 -3.72 10.42 -6.01
N TRP A 6 -3.03 9.42 -5.49
CA TRP A 6 -1.76 8.99 -6.04
C TRP A 6 -1.64 7.48 -5.99
N THR A 7 -0.69 6.98 -6.77
CA THR A 7 -0.38 5.56 -6.86
C THR A 7 1.02 5.36 -6.32
N GLU A 8 1.15 4.48 -5.32
CA GLU A 8 2.43 4.00 -4.82
C GLU A 8 2.78 2.68 -5.49
N ILE A 9 4.04 2.52 -5.86
CA ILE A 9 4.56 1.26 -6.38
C ILE A 9 4.91 0.39 -5.18
N LEU A 10 4.55 -0.89 -5.25
CA LEU A 10 4.85 -1.87 -4.21
C LEU A 10 5.80 -2.92 -4.76
N ARG A 11 6.84 -3.25 -4.00
CA ARG A 11 7.84 -4.25 -4.38
C ARG A 11 8.07 -5.21 -3.22
N CYS A 12 8.00 -6.51 -3.50
CA CYS A 12 8.38 -7.48 -2.48
C CYS A 12 9.91 -7.60 -2.43
N PRO A 13 10.56 -7.49 -1.25
CA PRO A 13 12.02 -7.59 -1.15
C PRO A 13 12.56 -9.00 -1.42
N LYS A 14 11.70 -10.03 -1.37
CA LYS A 14 12.11 -11.45 -1.49
C LYS A 14 11.74 -12.09 -2.82
N CYS A 15 10.72 -11.61 -3.50
CA CYS A 15 10.21 -12.23 -4.73
C CYS A 15 10.03 -11.17 -5.82
N PRO A 16 10.01 -11.54 -7.11
CA PRO A 16 9.98 -10.59 -8.21
C PRO A 16 8.60 -9.92 -8.40
N ARG A 17 7.68 -10.06 -7.45
CA ARG A 17 6.34 -9.47 -7.53
C ARG A 17 6.42 -7.98 -7.26
N THR A 18 5.87 -7.23 -8.21
CA THR A 18 5.66 -5.79 -8.12
C THR A 18 4.17 -5.52 -8.28
N GLY A 19 3.67 -4.51 -7.58
CA GLY A 19 2.29 -4.11 -7.64
C GLY A 19 2.16 -2.62 -7.42
N TYR A 20 0.95 -2.19 -7.12
CA TYR A 20 0.62 -0.82 -6.83
C TYR A 20 -0.46 -0.73 -5.75
N ALA A 21 -0.47 0.40 -5.06
CA ALA A 21 -1.54 0.82 -4.18
C ALA A 21 -2.05 2.20 -4.61
N GLU A 22 -3.36 2.33 -4.78
CA GLU A 22 -4.01 3.61 -5.00
C GLU A 22 -4.45 4.19 -3.65
N LEU A 23 -4.00 5.40 -3.39
CA LEU A 23 -4.25 6.13 -2.15
C LEU A 23 -4.98 7.43 -2.44
N CYS A 24 -5.76 7.89 -1.46
CA CYS A 24 -6.50 9.13 -1.51
C CYS A 24 -6.39 9.85 -0.18
N GLU A 25 -5.98 11.11 -0.20
CA GLU A 25 -5.95 11.95 1.00
C GLU A 25 -7.39 12.23 1.47
N ILE A 26 -7.69 11.88 2.72
CA ILE A 26 -8.99 12.14 3.35
C ILE A 26 -8.91 13.16 4.49
N GLY A 27 -7.70 13.55 4.89
CA GLY A 27 -7.42 14.59 5.86
C GLY A 27 -5.93 14.67 6.18
N PRO A 28 -5.51 15.63 7.03
CA PRO A 28 -4.11 15.78 7.42
C PRO A 28 -3.57 14.48 8.01
N PHE A 29 -2.48 13.95 7.43
CA PHE A 29 -1.83 12.70 7.83
C PHE A 29 -2.74 11.45 7.81
N ARG A 30 -3.88 11.51 7.09
CA ARG A 30 -4.83 10.40 6.97
C ARG A 30 -5.08 10.08 5.50
N ASN A 31 -4.58 8.93 5.11
CA ASN A 31 -4.73 8.41 3.75
C ASN A 31 -5.72 7.24 3.77
N ARG A 32 -6.60 7.20 2.77
CA ARG A 32 -7.48 6.06 2.53
C ARG A 32 -6.90 5.23 1.38
N ILE A 33 -6.78 3.93 1.62
CA ILE A 33 -6.45 2.97 0.57
C ILE A 33 -7.70 2.73 -0.27
N VAL A 34 -7.60 3.01 -1.56
CA VAL A 34 -8.67 2.82 -2.55
C VAL A 34 -8.58 1.44 -3.16
N ARG A 35 -7.37 1.03 -3.55
CA ARG A 35 -7.10 -0.23 -4.22
C ARG A 35 -5.69 -0.71 -3.90
N VAL A 36 -5.52 -2.03 -3.86
CA VAL A 36 -4.19 -2.66 -3.83
C VAL A 36 -4.16 -3.77 -4.86
N SER A 37 -2.99 -4.01 -5.45
CA SER A 37 -2.77 -5.14 -6.37
C SER A 37 -2.98 -6.48 -5.68
N GLU A 38 -3.49 -7.49 -6.40
CA GLU A 38 -3.90 -8.79 -5.83
C GLU A 38 -2.78 -9.58 -5.14
N ASP A 39 -1.52 -9.31 -5.51
CA ASP A 39 -0.32 -9.90 -4.93
C ASP A 39 0.08 -9.30 -3.57
N PHE A 40 -0.56 -8.21 -3.19
CA PHE A 40 -0.30 -7.45 -1.97
C PHE A 40 -1.57 -7.34 -1.13
N GLU A 41 -1.40 -7.18 0.18
CA GLU A 41 -2.48 -6.98 1.13
C GLU A 41 -2.13 -5.89 2.13
N ILE A 42 -3.15 -5.33 2.76
CA ILE A 42 -2.99 -4.28 3.76
C ILE A 42 -2.63 -4.94 5.08
N ARG A 43 -1.50 -4.54 5.66
CA ARG A 43 -1.13 -4.88 7.02
C ARG A 43 -1.55 -3.71 7.90
N THR A 44 -2.52 -3.96 8.78
CA THR A 44 -2.86 -3.01 9.84
C THR A 44 -1.97 -3.29 11.03
N ASP A 45 -1.14 -2.33 11.43
CA ASP A 45 -0.37 -2.38 12.66
C ASP A 45 -0.70 -1.19 13.57
N GLU A 46 -0.04 -1.13 14.73
CA GLU A 46 -0.27 -0.07 15.72
C GLU A 46 0.14 1.33 15.23
N ARG A 47 0.94 1.42 14.16
CA ARG A 47 1.49 2.67 13.60
C ARG A 47 0.74 3.14 12.35
N GLY A 48 0.01 2.26 11.65
CA GLY A 48 -0.80 2.63 10.51
C GLY A 48 -1.20 1.47 9.61
N ASN A 49 -1.59 1.81 8.38
CA ASN A 49 -1.81 0.83 7.32
C ASN A 49 -0.56 0.81 6.42
N ASP A 50 0.13 -0.32 6.43
CA ASP A 50 1.25 -0.61 5.54
C ASP A 50 0.85 -1.67 4.50
N PHE A 51 1.69 -1.87 3.49
CA PHE A 51 1.49 -2.89 2.46
C PHE A 51 2.42 -4.08 2.69
N GLN A 52 1.93 -5.30 2.47
CA GLN A 52 2.77 -6.50 2.53
C GLN A 52 2.50 -7.42 1.34
N CYS A 53 3.51 -8.18 0.93
CA CYS A 53 3.32 -9.22 -0.08
C CYS A 53 2.51 -10.37 0.50
N LYS A 54 1.41 -10.75 -0.17
CA LYS A 54 0.50 -11.83 0.28
C LYS A 54 1.18 -13.19 0.37
N PHE A 55 2.21 -13.43 -0.45
CA PHE A 55 2.92 -14.70 -0.52
C PHE A 55 4.08 -14.78 0.46
N CYS A 56 4.92 -13.75 0.50
CA CYS A 56 6.09 -13.76 1.37
C CYS A 56 5.77 -13.31 2.79
N LYS A 57 4.61 -12.68 3.01
CA LYS A 57 4.20 -12.05 4.28
C LYS A 57 5.26 -11.07 4.80
N LEU A 58 5.94 -10.41 3.87
CA LEU A 58 6.96 -9.40 4.14
C LEU A 58 6.44 -8.00 3.76
N PRO A 59 6.85 -6.95 4.49
CA PRO A 59 6.54 -5.57 4.12
C PRO A 59 6.96 -5.28 2.68
N ALA A 60 6.08 -4.61 1.94
CA ALA A 60 6.39 -4.09 0.62
C ALA A 60 7.31 -2.88 0.75
N LEU A 61 8.26 -2.78 -0.15
CA LEU A 61 9.08 -1.59 -0.34
C LEU A 61 8.42 -0.69 -1.39
N PRO A 62 8.56 0.64 -1.26
CA PRO A 62 8.18 1.59 -2.31
C PRO A 62 8.99 1.41 -3.63
#